data_AF-A0A8S0YAW0-F1
#
_entry.id   AF-A0A8S0YAW0-F1
#
_cell.length_a   1.000
_cell.length_b   1.000
_cell.length_c   1.000
_cell.angle_alpha   90.00
_cell.angle_beta   90.00
_cell.angle_gamma   90.00
#
_symmetry.space_group_name_H-M   'P 1'
#
loop_
_entity.id
_entity.type
_entity.pdbx_description
1 polymer ?
#
loop_
_entity_poly.entity_id
_entity_poly.type
_entity_poly.pdbx_seq_one_letter_code
_entity_poly.pdbx_strand_id
1 'polypeptide(L)'
;MAAFRLRVATLIHAPRPDCVVPSASAGQGLRTVLNCYDQPVRVITSSDEFNSIDHILKTYGRRGRIQLKRLAPEKGRLYRIEDFLNAIKEGSDLVVLSMVMFTTGQLYPI
;
A
#
# COMPACT_ATOMS: atom_id res chain seq x y z
N MET A 1 18.83 16.46 10.30
CA MET A 1 17.79 15.80 9.47
C MET A 1 18.25 15.49 8.05
N ALA A 2 18.93 16.40 7.33
CA ALA A 2 19.39 16.16 5.95
C ALA A 2 20.25 14.89 5.79
N ALA A 3 21.24 14.68 6.67
CA ALA A 3 22.12 13.52 6.62
C ALA A 3 21.39 12.17 6.84
N PHE A 4 20.32 12.16 7.66
CA PHE A 4 19.48 10.96 7.84
C PHE A 4 18.74 10.61 6.56
N ARG A 5 18.07 11.60 5.95
CA ARG A 5 17.33 11.40 4.69
C ARG A 5 18.23 10.93 3.56
N LEU A 6 19.43 11.50 3.44
CA LEU A 6 20.41 11.08 2.44
C LEU A 6 20.78 9.60 2.61
N ARG A 7 21.14 9.18 3.83
CA ARG A 7 21.50 7.78 4.09
C ARG A 7 20.37 6.79 3.81
N VAL A 8 19.14 7.13 4.22
CA VAL A 8 17.97 6.29 3.94
C VAL A 8 17.70 6.23 2.43
N ALA A 9 17.75 7.36 1.72
CA ALA A 9 17.57 7.39 0.28
C ALA A 9 18.61 6.52 -0.45
N THR A 10 19.87 6.56 -0.04
CA THR A 10 20.91 5.66 -0.55
C THR A 10 20.59 4.20 -0.27
N LEU A 11 20.16 3.86 0.95
CA LEU A 11 19.84 2.48 1.36
C LEU A 11 18.69 1.87 0.53
N ILE A 12 17.65 2.64 0.22
CA ILE A 12 16.47 2.17 -0.51
C ILE A 12 16.53 2.51 -2.01
N HIS A 13 17.68 2.99 -2.50
CA HIS A 13 17.88 3.44 -3.88
C HIS A 13 16.87 4.51 -4.36
N ALA A 14 16.39 5.37 -3.46
CA ALA A 14 15.53 6.49 -3.84
C ALA A 14 16.33 7.54 -4.63
N PRO A 15 15.73 8.18 -5.66
CA PRO A 15 16.46 9.07 -6.56
C PRO A 15 16.95 10.35 -5.88
N ARG A 16 16.30 10.79 -4.79
CA ARG A 16 16.64 12.01 -4.07
C ARG A 16 16.32 11.91 -2.56
N PRO A 17 17.05 12.63 -1.68
CA PRO A 17 16.79 12.64 -0.25
C PRO A 17 15.43 13.23 0.16
N ASP A 18 14.85 14.13 -0.64
CA ASP A 18 13.54 14.74 -0.38
C ASP A 18 12.37 13.76 -0.57
N CYS A 19 12.59 12.63 -1.26
CA CYS A 19 11.62 11.53 -1.34
C CYS A 19 11.40 10.80 0.00
N VAL A 20 12.30 10.98 0.98
CA VAL A 20 12.21 10.30 2.29
C VAL A 20 11.54 11.22 3.29
N VAL A 21 10.32 10.89 3.72
CA VAL A 21 9.60 11.60 4.80
C VAL A 21 9.57 10.72 6.06
N PRO A 22 10.30 11.08 7.13
CA PRO A 22 10.27 10.32 8.37
C PRO A 22 8.87 10.32 8.99
N SER A 23 8.45 9.15 9.46
CA SER A 23 7.15 8.94 10.09
C SER A 23 7.30 7.97 11.26
N ALA A 24 6.43 8.09 12.28
CA ALA A 24 6.46 7.22 13.44
C ALA A 24 6.12 5.76 13.11
N SER A 25 5.35 5.52 12.04
CA SER A 25 5.03 4.16 11.56
C SER A 25 4.61 4.15 10.10
N ALA A 26 4.65 2.98 9.47
CA ALA A 26 4.11 2.77 8.13
C ALA A 26 2.63 3.17 8.02
N GLY A 27 1.83 2.87 9.05
CA GLY A 27 0.43 3.27 9.10
C GLY A 27 0.20 4.79 9.13
N GLN A 28 1.09 5.56 9.77
CA GLN A 28 1.05 7.02 9.67
C GLN A 28 1.40 7.49 8.25
N GLY A 29 2.40 6.87 7.60
CA GLY A 29 2.73 7.15 6.20
C GLY A 29 1.54 6.92 5.25
N LEU A 30 0.84 5.79 5.40
CA LEU A 30 -0.36 5.49 4.60
C LEU A 30 -1.47 6.53 4.81
N ARG A 31 -1.74 6.93 6.06
CA ARG A 31 -2.74 7.98 6.34
C ARG A 31 -2.37 9.31 5.68
N THR A 32 -1.10 9.68 5.66
CA THR A 32 -0.65 10.89 4.98
C THR A 32 -0.99 10.83 3.49
N VAL A 33 -0.67 9.72 2.80
CA VAL A 33 -1.00 9.55 1.38
C VAL A 33 -2.51 9.60 1.14
N LEU A 34 -3.30 8.87 1.94
CA LEU A 34 -4.75 8.83 1.78
C LEU A 34 -5.44 10.18 2.00
N ASN A 35 -4.89 11.04 2.88
CA ASN A 35 -5.45 12.36 3.15
C ASN A 35 -4.97 13.46 2.17
N CYS A 36 -4.12 13.13 1.19
CA CYS A 36 -3.81 14.04 0.10
C CYS A 36 -4.93 14.16 -0.95
N TYR A 37 -5.92 13.26 -0.91
CA TYR A 37 -7.05 13.27 -1.82
C TYR A 37 -8.23 14.04 -1.22
N ASP A 38 -8.73 15.04 -1.96
CA ASP A 38 -9.90 15.83 -1.55
C ASP A 38 -11.23 15.07 -1.74
N GLN A 39 -11.23 14.05 -2.60
CA GLN A 39 -12.39 13.23 -2.93
C GLN A 39 -12.10 11.75 -2.69
N PRO A 40 -13.12 10.91 -2.43
CA PRO A 40 -12.92 9.48 -2.24
C PRO A 40 -12.30 8.81 -3.47
N VAL A 41 -11.20 8.07 -3.25
CA VAL A 41 -10.47 7.35 -4.30
C VAL A 41 -10.72 5.84 -4.26
N ARG A 42 -10.59 5.17 -5.41
CA ARG A 42 -10.67 3.71 -5.55
C ARG A 42 -9.33 3.09 -5.21
N VAL A 43 -9.32 2.31 -4.13
CA VAL A 43 -8.13 1.66 -3.59
C VAL A 43 -8.24 0.15 -3.77
N ILE A 44 -7.25 -0.44 -4.44
CA ILE A 44 -7.08 -1.89 -4.53
C ILE A 44 -6.06 -2.34 -3.49
N THR A 45 -6.35 -3.46 -2.82
CA THR A 45 -5.42 -4.07 -1.88
C THR A 45 -5.60 -5.59 -1.81
N SER A 46 -4.66 -6.29 -1.16
CA SER A 46 -4.79 -7.71 -0.85
C SER A 46 -5.66 -7.93 0.41
N SER A 47 -6.22 -9.13 0.57
CA SER A 47 -6.95 -9.51 1.78
C SER A 47 -6.03 -9.90 2.93
N ASP A 48 -4.75 -10.10 2.65
CA ASP A 48 -3.67 -10.53 3.55
C ASP A 48 -2.66 -9.42 3.86
N GLU A 49 -3.04 -8.15 3.67
CA GLU A 49 -2.24 -7.02 4.11
C GLU A 49 -1.92 -7.10 5.61
N PHE A 50 -0.78 -6.54 5.99
CA PHE A 50 -0.41 -6.44 7.40
C PHE A 50 -1.52 -5.76 8.21
N ASN A 51 -1.79 -6.27 9.43
CA ASN A 51 -2.97 -5.89 10.23
C ASN A 51 -3.16 -4.38 10.40
N SER A 52 -2.07 -3.62 10.56
CA SER A 52 -2.16 -2.16 10.71
C SER A 52 -2.62 -1.45 9.44
N ILE A 53 -2.19 -1.94 8.27
CA ILE A 53 -2.59 -1.44 6.95
C ILE A 53 -4.04 -1.81 6.66
N ASP A 54 -4.39 -3.10 6.83
CA ASP A 54 -5.75 -3.60 6.63
C ASP A 54 -6.77 -2.85 7.51
N HIS A 55 -6.44 -2.64 8.79
CA HIS A 55 -7.30 -1.88 9.71
C HIS A 55 -7.53 -0.43 9.25
N ILE A 56 -6.49 0.25 8.77
CA ILE A 56 -6.60 1.63 8.27
C ILE A 56 -7.50 1.65 7.02
N LEU A 57 -7.23 0.80 6.04
CA LEU A 57 -7.99 0.75 4.79
C LEU A 57 -9.48 0.45 5.05
N LYS A 58 -9.79 -0.58 5.85
CA LYS A 58 -11.17 -0.90 6.23
C LYS A 58 -11.87 0.25 6.95
N THR A 59 -11.14 1.00 7.77
CA THR A 59 -11.69 2.14 8.52
C THR A 59 -11.95 3.34 7.62
N TYR A 60 -11.05 3.64 6.67
CA TYR A 60 -11.26 4.67 5.66
C TYR A 60 -12.41 4.30 4.73
N GLY A 61 -12.51 3.03 4.32
CA GLY A 61 -13.62 2.52 3.51
C GLY A 61 -14.97 2.65 4.21
N ARG A 62 -15.07 2.22 5.48
CA ARG A 62 -16.30 2.38 6.29
C ARG A 62 -16.71 3.84 6.49
N ARG A 63 -15.76 4.77 6.49
CA ARG A 63 -16.01 6.22 6.60
C ARG A 63 -16.29 6.89 5.25
N GLY A 64 -16.36 6.14 4.15
CA GLY A 64 -16.57 6.68 2.81
C GLY A 64 -15.40 7.53 2.28
N ARG A 65 -14.21 7.44 2.91
CA ARG A 65 -13.02 8.20 2.49
C ARG A 65 -12.29 7.55 1.32
N ILE A 66 -12.49 6.25 1.12
CA ILE A 66 -12.01 5.49 -0.03
C ILE A 66 -13.07 4.48 -0.46
N GLN A 67 -13.04 4.07 -1.73
CA GLN A 67 -13.76 2.92 -2.24
C GLN A 67 -12.80 1.73 -2.26
N LEU A 68 -12.95 0.79 -1.34
CA LEU A 68 -11.98 -0.28 -1.12
C LEU A 68 -12.36 -1.57 -1.86
N LYS A 69 -11.51 -2.02 -2.79
CA LYS A 69 -11.57 -3.35 -3.41
C LYS A 69 -10.46 -4.23 -2.82
N ARG A 70 -10.83 -5.31 -2.14
CA ARG A 70 -9.90 -6.29 -1.58
C ARG A 70 -9.90 -7.53 -2.47
N LEU A 71 -8.74 -7.90 -2.99
CA LEU A 71 -8.56 -9.16 -3.71
C LEU A 71 -8.27 -10.26 -2.70
N ALA A 72 -8.82 -11.45 -2.91
CA ALA A 72 -8.52 -12.64 -2.14
C ALA A 72 -7.64 -13.56 -2.98
N PRO A 73 -6.73 -14.34 -2.38
CA PRO A 73 -5.93 -15.29 -3.13
C PRO A 73 -6.81 -16.42 -3.64
N GLU A 74 -6.42 -17.03 -4.76
CA GLU A 74 -7.03 -18.28 -5.22
C GLU A 74 -6.62 -19.46 -4.31
N LYS A 75 -6.99 -20.69 -4.68
CA LYS A 75 -6.63 -21.91 -3.95
C LYS A 75 -5.12 -21.94 -3.63
N GLY A 76 -4.78 -22.20 -2.37
CA GLY A 76 -3.40 -22.26 -1.90
C GLY A 76 -2.87 -21.01 -1.21
N ARG A 77 -3.72 -19.98 -0.99
CA ARG A 77 -3.38 -18.70 -0.31
C ARG A 77 -2.35 -17.83 -1.05
N LEU A 78 -1.94 -18.22 -2.25
CA LEU A 78 -1.06 -17.42 -3.08
C LEU A 78 -1.89 -16.50 -3.98
N TYR A 79 -1.41 -15.29 -4.13
CA TYR A 79 -2.01 -14.29 -4.99
C TYR A 79 -1.35 -14.34 -6.37
N ARG A 80 -2.12 -14.09 -7.42
CA ARG A 80 -1.59 -13.99 -8.78
C ARG A 80 -1.46 -12.52 -9.15
N ILE A 81 -0.36 -12.15 -9.80
CA ILE A 81 -0.14 -10.75 -10.19
C ILE A 81 -1.20 -10.30 -11.21
N GLU A 82 -1.69 -11.23 -12.03
CA GLU A 82 -2.73 -10.99 -13.03
C GLU A 82 -4.03 -10.49 -12.39
N ASP A 83 -4.37 -10.94 -11.19
CA ASP A 83 -5.58 -10.50 -10.49
C ASP A 83 -5.51 -9.02 -10.13
N PHE A 84 -4.34 -8.56 -9.68
CA PHE A 84 -4.08 -7.14 -9.42
C PHE A 84 -4.08 -6.32 -10.72
N LEU A 85 -3.40 -6.81 -11.76
CA LEU A 85 -3.34 -6.12 -13.06
C LEU A 85 -4.73 -5.97 -13.69
N ASN A 86 -5.57 -7.01 -13.62
CA ASN A 86 -6.94 -6.96 -14.12
C ASN A 86 -7.78 -5.99 -13.30
N ALA A 87 -7.66 -6.00 -11.97
CA ALA A 87 -8.36 -5.05 -11.12
C ALA A 87 -7.93 -3.60 -11.38
N ILE A 88 -6.65 -3.35 -11.67
CA ILE A 88 -6.15 -2.02 -12.09
C ILE A 88 -6.79 -1.59 -13.42
N LYS A 89 -6.87 -2.49 -14.40
CA LYS A 89 -7.50 -2.22 -15.71
C LYS A 89 -8.99 -1.88 -15.60
N GLU A 90 -9.70 -2.47 -14.65
CA GLU A 90 -11.11 -2.13 -14.35
C GLU A 90 -11.26 -0.71 -13.77
N GLY A 91 -10.18 -0.14 -13.25
CA GLY A 91 -10.09 1.23 -12.78
C GLY A 91 -9.74 1.33 -11.31
N SER A 92 -8.59 1.92 -11.03
CA SER A 92 -8.14 2.28 -9.70
C SER A 92 -7.41 3.61 -9.71
N ASP A 93 -7.36 4.25 -8.55
CA ASP A 93 -6.61 5.49 -8.35
C ASP A 93 -5.38 5.24 -7.47
N LEU A 94 -5.42 4.21 -6.63
CA LEU A 94 -4.31 3.78 -5.77
C LEU A 94 -4.29 2.25 -5.59
N VAL A 95 -3.09 1.68 -5.59
CA VAL A 95 -2.83 0.29 -5.20
C VAL A 95 -2.00 0.30 -3.93
N VAL A 96 -2.47 -0.42 -2.91
CA VAL A 96 -1.73 -0.63 -1.65
C VAL A 96 -1.47 -2.12 -1.52
N LEU A 97 -0.21 -2.51 -1.69
CA LEU A 97 0.21 -3.90 -1.69
C LEU A 97 1.49 -4.08 -0.88
N SER A 98 1.52 -5.08 -0.01
CA SER A 98 2.75 -5.51 0.64
C SER A 98 3.72 -6.15 -0.38
N MET A 99 4.99 -5.73 -0.39
CA MET A 99 6.04 -6.37 -1.20
C MET A 99 6.23 -7.84 -0.81
N VAL A 100 6.10 -8.15 0.47
CA VAL A 100 6.13 -9.51 1.02
C VAL A 100 4.84 -9.73 1.79
N MET A 101 4.03 -10.69 1.37
CA MET A 101 2.76 -11.01 2.01
C MET A 101 2.98 -11.52 3.44
N PHE A 102 2.28 -10.93 4.41
CA PHE A 102 2.52 -11.23 5.82
C PHE A 102 2.21 -12.69 6.18
N THR A 103 1.13 -13.24 5.63
CA THR A 103 0.64 -14.58 5.99
C THR A 103 1.34 -15.71 5.25
N THR A 104 1.86 -15.45 4.04
CA THR A 104 2.44 -16.50 3.17
C THR A 104 3.92 -16.34 2.89
N GLY A 105 4.50 -15.17 3.17
CA GLY A 105 5.87 -14.84 2.76
C GLY A 105 6.05 -14.70 1.24
N GLN A 106 4.95 -14.70 0.47
CA GLN A 106 5.02 -14.53 -0.97
C GLN A 106 5.61 -13.15 -1.31
N LEU A 107 6.69 -13.16 -2.10
CA LEU A 107 7.33 -11.95 -2.60
C LEU A 107 6.70 -11.51 -3.92
N TYR A 108 6.45 -10.20 -4.03
CA TYR A 108 6.12 -9.52 -5.26
C TYR A 108 7.34 -8.74 -5.76
N PRO A 109 7.87 -9.07 -6.96
CA PRO A 109 8.90 -8.25 -7.58
C PRO A 109 8.22 -7.00 -8.15
N ILE A 110 8.26 -5.92 -7.36
CA ILE A 110 7.81 -4.57 -7.73
C ILE A 110 9.01 -3.63 -7.78
#